data_AF-A0A8S9U7Y2-F1
#
_entry.id   AF-A0A8S9U7Y2-F1
#
_cell.length_a   1.000
_cell.length_b   1.000
_cell.length_c   1.000
_cell.angle_alpha   90.00
_cell.angle_beta   90.00
_cell.angle_gamma   90.00
#
_symmetry.space_group_name_H-M   'P 1'
#
loop_
_entity.id
_entity.type
_entity.pdbx_description
1 polymer ?
#
loop_
_entity_poly.entity_id
_entity_poly.type
_entity_poly.pdbx_seq_one_letter_code
_entity_poly.pdbx_strand_id
1 'polypeptide(L)'
;MYMCMDSTQPAIAVIFYLAFVVFDSIFVMNLTLAVISEEFNIEEPPRSPTAALKKTPEKQSRLKPRIPLLYYIASHPLFSFFVMCAIFANTAVLSMDHYPMSDTMDADLEIINFALTCVFVAEMIMKVAGLGIHLYTRDKFNLFDAFVVLMGLLEMALSPPSFMSENQPKKGSVASLRSFRLLRVFKLARNWKSLRELLEMVGRALASIANFGVLLFIFIYIYALVGMQFFGNTMRFDSNGYPTPYNIYDYWSGTVPRLHFDTFLWSAITVFKIITTDNWNEDMYNVIRSSGMFAALYTISLIVFGNFIMMNLFLALLLDNFSSDDTDEEQAQTNVQKLVRNFTSTKIASTPLPIPGERRPGHDDHDEMGSKDHLPVSDANSHVVEPDESTNHSTRTFSLSRCESYF
;
A
#
# COMPACT_ATOMS: atom_id res chain seq x y z
N MET A 1 -22.40 -32.27 -8.55
CA MET A 1 -23.63 -31.91 -9.30
C MET A 1 -23.79 -32.75 -10.57
N TYR A 2 -23.11 -32.47 -11.69
CA TYR A 2 -23.39 -33.13 -12.99
C TYR A 2 -23.39 -34.66 -12.95
N MET A 3 -22.37 -35.31 -12.38
CA MET A 3 -22.35 -36.77 -12.21
C MET A 3 -23.60 -37.32 -11.49
N CYS A 4 -24.17 -36.57 -10.55
CA CYS A 4 -25.41 -36.95 -9.86
C CYS A 4 -26.63 -36.76 -10.76
N MET A 5 -26.66 -35.72 -11.61
CA MET A 5 -27.69 -35.51 -12.62
C MET A 5 -27.72 -36.65 -13.65
N ASP A 6 -26.54 -37.14 -14.05
CA ASP A 6 -26.40 -38.24 -15.01
C ASP A 6 -26.82 -39.59 -14.39
N SER A 7 -26.57 -39.78 -13.09
CA SER A 7 -26.89 -41.03 -12.36
C SER A 7 -28.31 -41.13 -11.80
N THR A 8 -29.04 -40.01 -11.69
CA THR A 8 -30.37 -39.95 -11.03
C THR A 8 -31.34 -39.06 -11.83
N GLN A 9 -32.33 -38.43 -11.18
CA GLN A 9 -33.18 -37.45 -11.85
C GLN A 9 -32.49 -36.07 -11.84
N PRO A 10 -32.25 -35.44 -13.00
CA PRO A 10 -31.46 -34.21 -13.08
C PRO A 10 -32.11 -33.05 -12.30
N ALA A 11 -33.44 -32.96 -12.29
CA ALA A 11 -34.18 -31.94 -11.54
C ALA A 11 -33.95 -32.06 -10.01
N ILE A 12 -34.01 -33.28 -9.45
CA ILE A 12 -33.81 -33.50 -8.02
C ILE A 12 -32.35 -33.19 -7.63
N ALA A 13 -31.39 -33.65 -8.44
CA ALA A 13 -29.97 -33.35 -8.20
C ALA A 13 -29.68 -31.84 -8.21
N VAL A 14 -30.23 -31.09 -9.19
CA VAL A 14 -30.08 -29.64 -9.26
C VAL A 14 -30.71 -28.95 -8.03
N ILE A 15 -31.94 -29.31 -7.66
CA ILE A 15 -32.63 -28.74 -6.49
C ILE A 15 -31.82 -29.00 -5.20
N PHE A 16 -31.32 -30.23 -5.01
CA PHE A 16 -30.51 -30.59 -3.85
C PHE A 16 -29.22 -29.75 -3.77
N TYR A 17 -28.43 -29.69 -4.84
CA TYR A 17 -27.16 -28.95 -4.82
C TYR A 17 -27.37 -27.42 -4.72
N LEU A 18 -28.41 -26.86 -5.34
CA LEU A 18 -28.74 -25.45 -5.17
C LEU A 18 -29.20 -25.13 -3.74
N ALA A 19 -30.08 -25.96 -3.16
CA ALA A 19 -30.52 -25.79 -1.78
C ALA A 19 -29.34 -25.92 -0.79
N PHE A 20 -28.44 -26.88 -1.01
CA PHE A 20 -27.24 -27.05 -0.20
C PHE A 20 -26.32 -25.83 -0.30
N VAL A 21 -25.99 -25.35 -1.50
CA VAL A 21 -25.13 -24.18 -1.69
C VAL A 21 -25.75 -22.91 -1.10
N VAL A 22 -27.06 -22.70 -1.25
CA VAL A 22 -27.75 -21.54 -0.65
C VAL A 22 -27.75 -21.63 0.87
N PHE A 23 -28.07 -22.80 1.44
CA PHE A 23 -28.06 -23.00 2.89
C PHE A 23 -26.66 -22.83 3.48
N ASP A 24 -25.65 -23.43 2.87
CA ASP A 24 -24.24 -23.33 3.28
C ASP A 24 -23.73 -21.89 3.18
N SER A 25 -24.02 -21.19 2.07
CA SER A 25 -23.63 -19.78 1.91
C SER A 25 -24.28 -18.87 2.96
N ILE A 26 -25.56 -19.05 3.26
CA ILE A 26 -26.26 -18.31 4.31
C ILE A 26 -25.70 -18.66 5.70
N PHE A 27 -25.44 -19.93 5.96
CA PHE A 27 -24.88 -20.40 7.23
C PHE A 27 -23.47 -19.86 7.46
N VAL A 28 -22.58 -19.95 6.47
CA VAL A 28 -21.21 -19.42 6.53
C VAL A 28 -21.22 -17.90 6.67
N MET A 29 -22.09 -17.19 5.95
CA MET A 29 -22.26 -15.73 6.12
C MET A 29 -22.68 -15.38 7.55
N ASN A 30 -23.70 -16.05 8.09
CA ASN A 30 -24.19 -15.80 9.45
C ASN A 30 -23.16 -16.17 10.52
N LEU A 31 -22.42 -17.27 10.34
CA LEU A 31 -21.34 -17.67 11.23
C LEU A 31 -20.18 -16.66 11.20
N THR A 32 -19.81 -16.18 10.01
CA THR A 32 -18.76 -15.17 9.85
C THR A 32 -19.17 -13.86 10.52
N LEU A 33 -20.41 -13.41 10.35
CA LEU A 33 -20.96 -12.26 11.04
C LEU A 33 -21.00 -12.44 12.58
N ALA A 34 -21.33 -13.64 13.05
CA ALA A 34 -21.34 -13.95 14.49
C ALA A 34 -19.92 -13.91 15.09
N VAL A 35 -18.94 -14.57 14.47
CA VAL A 35 -17.53 -14.56 14.91
C VAL A 35 -16.97 -13.14 14.90
N ILE A 36 -17.22 -12.38 13.82
CA ILE A 36 -16.80 -10.97 13.72
C ILE A 36 -17.46 -10.14 14.84
N SER A 37 -18.76 -10.33 15.09
CA SER A 37 -19.48 -9.64 16.15
C SER A 37 -19.06 -10.03 17.57
N GLU A 38 -18.58 -11.25 17.79
CA GLU A 38 -18.11 -11.72 19.10
C GLU A 38 -16.70 -11.19 19.40
N GLU A 39 -15.80 -11.20 18.40
CA GLU A 39 -14.45 -10.62 18.53
C GLU A 39 -14.50 -9.10 18.72
N PHE A 40 -15.36 -8.37 17.99
CA PHE A 40 -15.59 -6.94 18.21
C PHE A 40 -16.16 -6.61 19.60
N ASN A 41 -16.63 -7.62 20.35
CA ASN A 41 -17.15 -7.47 21.70
C ASN A 41 -16.09 -7.83 22.78
N ILE A 42 -14.88 -8.22 22.40
CA ILE A 42 -13.76 -8.42 23.32
C ILE A 42 -13.21 -7.04 23.70
N GLU A 43 -13.26 -6.76 25.00
CA GLU A 43 -13.05 -5.44 25.60
C GLU A 43 -11.74 -4.74 25.16
N GLU A 44 -11.83 -3.44 24.85
CA GLU A 44 -10.66 -2.58 24.74
C GLU A 44 -9.80 -2.71 26.03
N PRO A 45 -8.51 -3.08 25.94
CA PRO A 45 -7.65 -3.06 27.12
C PRO A 45 -7.51 -1.61 27.63
N PRO A 46 -7.52 -1.37 28.96
CA PRO A 46 -7.46 -0.03 29.51
C PRO A 46 -6.20 0.70 29.05
N ARG A 47 -6.37 1.71 28.20
CA ARG A 47 -5.27 2.44 27.56
C ARG A 47 -4.40 3.13 28.61
N SER A 48 -3.24 2.55 28.89
CA SER A 48 -2.22 3.23 29.71
C SER A 48 -1.75 4.51 29.01
N PRO A 49 -1.66 5.67 29.70
CA PRO A 49 -1.28 6.93 29.09
C PRO A 49 0.25 7.04 28.88
N THR A 50 0.86 6.00 28.28
CA THR A 50 2.32 5.79 28.26
C THR A 50 2.86 5.27 26.92
N ALA A 51 2.26 5.69 25.79
CA ALA A 51 2.85 5.52 24.45
C ALA A 51 2.90 6.81 23.62
N ALA A 52 2.72 7.99 24.24
CA ALA A 52 2.94 9.28 23.60
C ALA A 52 4.44 9.60 23.45
N LEU A 53 5.21 8.69 22.84
CA LEU A 53 6.56 8.97 22.34
C LEU A 53 6.45 9.88 21.12
N LYS A 54 6.23 11.16 21.44
CA LYS A 54 6.33 12.33 20.59
C LYS A 54 7.35 12.11 19.47
N LYS A 55 6.87 11.82 18.26
CA LYS A 55 7.58 12.16 17.03
C LYS A 55 7.73 13.67 17.03
N THR A 56 8.77 14.13 17.73
CA THR A 56 9.27 15.50 17.64
C THR A 56 9.44 15.75 16.15
N PRO A 57 8.78 16.76 15.55
CA PRO A 57 8.89 16.99 14.12
C PRO A 57 10.38 17.18 13.84
N GLU A 58 10.96 16.20 13.16
CA GLU A 58 12.40 16.13 12.97
C GLU A 58 12.80 17.44 12.32
N LYS A 59 13.58 18.24 13.05
CA LYS A 59 13.76 19.66 12.78
C LYS A 59 14.47 19.78 11.45
N GLN A 60 13.69 19.89 10.37
CA GLN A 60 14.19 19.80 9.00
C GLN A 60 15.30 20.82 8.82
N SER A 61 16.54 20.34 8.87
CA SER A 61 17.71 21.12 8.54
C SER A 61 17.49 21.55 7.10
N ARG A 62 17.23 22.85 6.89
CA ARG A 62 17.00 23.44 5.58
C ARG A 62 18.31 23.41 4.81
N LEU A 63 18.71 22.23 4.32
CA LEU A 63 19.82 22.06 3.40
C LEU A 63 19.49 22.92 2.18
N LYS A 64 20.27 23.98 2.00
CA LYS A 64 20.13 24.85 0.83
C LYS A 64 20.51 24.03 -0.41
N PRO A 65 19.70 24.02 -1.49
CA PRO A 65 20.07 23.34 -2.72
C PRO A 65 21.39 23.90 -3.26
N ARG A 66 22.24 23.03 -3.81
CA ARG A 66 23.61 23.42 -4.23
C ARG A 66 23.61 24.35 -5.45
N ILE A 67 22.67 24.19 -6.37
CA ILE A 67 22.57 25.00 -7.58
C ILE A 67 21.13 25.51 -7.72
N PRO A 68 20.84 26.79 -7.44
CA PRO A 68 19.47 27.29 -7.35
C PRO A 68 18.72 27.25 -8.69
N LEU A 69 19.42 27.41 -9.82
CA LEU A 69 18.82 27.37 -11.16
C LEU A 69 18.39 25.95 -11.56
N LEU A 70 19.24 24.94 -11.33
CA LEU A 70 18.88 23.53 -11.57
C LEU A 70 17.80 23.06 -10.60
N TYR A 71 17.82 23.53 -9.35
CA TYR A 71 16.74 23.29 -8.40
C TYR A 71 15.40 23.88 -8.87
N TYR A 72 15.40 25.11 -9.39
CA TYR A 72 14.20 25.76 -9.93
C TYR A 72 13.61 24.98 -11.12
N ILE A 73 14.46 24.54 -12.06
CA ILE A 73 14.05 23.72 -13.21
C ILE A 73 13.51 22.36 -12.75
N ALA A 74 14.24 21.65 -11.90
CA ALA A 74 13.84 20.32 -11.41
C ALA A 74 12.59 20.33 -10.52
N SER A 75 12.27 21.48 -9.90
CA SER A 75 11.05 21.70 -9.11
C SER A 75 9.89 22.27 -9.93
N HIS A 76 10.09 22.57 -11.22
CA HIS A 76 9.07 23.22 -12.03
C HIS A 76 7.92 22.24 -12.38
N PRO A 77 6.64 22.67 -12.31
CA PRO A 77 5.51 21.79 -12.61
C PRO A 77 5.54 21.25 -14.05
N LEU A 78 5.99 22.05 -15.03
CA LEU A 78 6.15 21.58 -16.43
C LEU A 78 7.19 20.46 -16.55
N PHE A 79 8.25 20.47 -15.75
CA PHE A 79 9.25 19.39 -15.76
C PHE A 79 8.65 18.10 -15.19
N SER A 80 7.90 18.20 -14.10
CA SER A 80 7.17 17.06 -13.52
C SER A 80 6.11 16.49 -14.47
N PHE A 81 5.42 17.37 -15.22
CA PHE A 81 4.47 16.98 -16.27
C PHE A 81 5.16 16.30 -17.46
N PHE A 82 6.27 16.85 -17.96
CA PHE A 82 7.07 16.24 -19.02
C PHE A 82 7.55 14.83 -18.66
N VAL A 83 8.09 14.66 -17.44
CA VAL A 83 8.49 13.34 -16.93
C VAL A 83 7.30 12.38 -16.86
N MET A 84 6.14 12.86 -16.39
CA MET A 84 4.91 12.06 -16.37
C MET A 84 4.50 11.59 -17.77
N CYS A 85 4.50 12.48 -18.76
CA CYS A 85 4.26 12.13 -20.16
C CYS A 85 5.28 11.13 -20.70
N ALA A 86 6.57 11.26 -20.35
CA ALA A 86 7.60 10.30 -20.74
C ALA A 86 7.38 8.90 -20.12
N ILE A 87 6.87 8.82 -18.88
CA ILE A 87 6.50 7.54 -18.25
C ILE A 87 5.28 6.94 -18.97
N PHE A 88 4.22 7.72 -19.24
CA PHE A 88 3.06 7.25 -20.01
C PHE A 88 3.43 6.76 -21.42
N ALA A 89 4.25 7.54 -22.13
CA ALA A 89 4.76 7.15 -23.44
C ALA A 89 5.55 5.85 -23.37
N ASN A 90 6.36 5.66 -22.33
CA ASN A 90 7.06 4.39 -22.16
C ASN A 90 6.12 3.23 -21.85
N THR A 91 5.14 3.39 -20.95
CA THR A 91 4.14 2.35 -20.67
C THR A 91 3.38 1.96 -21.95
N ALA A 92 3.02 2.93 -22.79
CA ALA A 92 2.39 2.67 -24.08
C ALA A 92 3.28 1.85 -25.02
N VAL A 93 4.55 2.25 -25.18
CA VAL A 93 5.57 1.52 -25.96
C VAL A 93 5.76 0.09 -25.45
N LEU A 94 5.71 -0.13 -24.13
CA LEU A 94 5.77 -1.48 -23.54
C LEU A 94 4.52 -2.32 -23.82
N SER A 95 3.34 -1.70 -23.91
CA SER A 95 2.10 -2.39 -24.25
C SER A 95 1.94 -2.74 -25.73
N MET A 96 2.85 -2.25 -26.60
CA MET A 96 2.87 -2.57 -28.03
C MET A 96 3.66 -3.85 -28.36
N ASP A 97 4.44 -4.37 -27.42
CA ASP A 97 5.19 -5.63 -27.56
C ASP A 97 4.20 -6.81 -27.59
N HIS A 98 4.22 -7.61 -28.67
CA HIS A 98 3.26 -8.69 -28.90
C HIS A 98 3.86 -9.82 -29.75
N TYR A 99 3.26 -11.01 -29.71
CA TYR A 99 3.67 -12.15 -30.54
C TYR A 99 2.60 -12.51 -31.59
N PRO A 100 2.96 -12.68 -32.87
CA PRO A 100 4.27 -12.44 -33.49
C PRO A 100 4.51 -10.96 -33.83
N MET A 101 5.73 -10.46 -33.61
CA MET A 101 6.17 -9.10 -33.99
C MET A 101 7.00 -9.12 -35.29
N SER A 102 6.97 -8.04 -36.06
CA SER A 102 7.86 -7.84 -37.21
C SER A 102 9.21 -7.25 -36.79
N ASP A 103 10.29 -7.63 -37.48
CA ASP A 103 11.66 -7.17 -37.15
C ASP A 103 11.81 -5.63 -37.19
N THR A 104 11.05 -4.96 -38.06
CA THR A 104 11.04 -3.49 -38.12
C THR A 104 10.45 -2.86 -36.86
N MET A 105 9.38 -3.45 -36.32
CA MET A 105 8.71 -2.97 -35.12
C MET A 105 9.53 -3.27 -33.86
N ASP A 106 10.26 -4.41 -33.80
CA ASP A 106 11.22 -4.71 -32.75
C ASP A 106 12.31 -3.62 -32.68
N ALA A 107 12.90 -3.27 -33.83
CA ALA A 107 13.92 -2.23 -33.93
C ALA A 107 13.41 -0.82 -33.55
N ASP A 108 12.23 -0.43 -34.04
CA ASP A 108 11.63 0.87 -33.71
C ASP A 108 11.32 0.99 -32.20
N LEU A 109 10.76 -0.06 -31.59
CA LEU A 109 10.48 -0.11 -30.16
C LEU A 109 11.77 -0.14 -29.31
N GLU A 110 12.85 -0.77 -29.80
CA GLU A 110 14.17 -0.76 -29.14
C GLU A 110 14.75 0.66 -29.10
N ILE A 111 14.72 1.39 -30.22
CA ILE A 111 15.19 2.78 -30.33
C ILE A 111 14.38 3.70 -29.40
N ILE A 112 13.06 3.58 -29.38
CA ILE A 112 12.18 4.41 -28.53
C ILE A 112 12.44 4.11 -27.05
N ASN A 113 12.61 2.84 -26.67
CA ASN A 113 12.94 2.46 -25.29
C ASN A 113 14.31 2.97 -24.82
N PHE A 114 15.31 2.97 -25.70
CA PHE A 114 16.61 3.58 -25.43
C PHE A 114 16.47 5.10 -25.20
N ALA A 115 15.80 5.82 -26.12
CA ALA A 115 15.58 7.26 -26.01
C ALA A 115 14.86 7.65 -24.70
N LEU A 116 13.81 6.94 -24.32
CA LEU A 116 13.08 7.17 -23.07
C LEU A 116 13.91 6.84 -21.82
N THR A 117 14.80 5.84 -21.90
CA THR A 117 15.73 5.53 -20.80
C THR A 117 16.76 6.66 -20.62
N CYS A 118 17.29 7.21 -21.72
CA CYS A 118 18.14 8.40 -21.69
C CYS A 118 17.44 9.63 -21.07
N VAL A 119 16.13 9.82 -21.32
CA VAL A 119 15.33 10.87 -20.67
C VAL A 119 15.28 10.69 -19.15
N PHE A 120 15.07 9.46 -18.64
CA PHE A 120 15.07 9.21 -17.19
C PHE A 120 16.46 9.33 -16.54
N VAL A 121 17.53 9.01 -17.27
CA VAL A 121 18.92 9.26 -16.81
C VAL A 121 19.17 10.76 -16.70
N ALA A 122 18.79 11.55 -17.71
CA ALA A 122 18.92 13.01 -17.68
C ALA A 122 18.06 13.64 -16.55
N GLU A 123 16.84 13.15 -16.33
CA GLU A 123 15.98 13.53 -15.22
C GLU A 123 16.66 13.31 -13.86
N MET A 124 17.23 12.11 -13.64
CA MET A 124 17.94 11.77 -12.42
C MET A 124 19.14 12.69 -12.20
N ILE A 125 19.97 12.90 -13.22
CA ILE A 125 21.16 13.77 -13.15
C ILE A 125 20.75 15.22 -12.78
N MET A 126 19.71 15.77 -13.42
CA MET A 126 19.21 17.11 -13.11
C MET A 126 18.70 17.22 -11.67
N LYS A 127 17.92 16.22 -11.19
CA LYS A 127 17.45 16.18 -9.79
C LYS A 127 18.62 16.10 -8.79
N VAL A 128 19.59 15.23 -9.02
CA VAL A 128 20.78 15.07 -8.14
C VAL A 128 21.63 16.33 -8.13
N ALA A 129 21.80 17.00 -9.28
CA ALA A 129 22.57 18.25 -9.37
C ALA A 129 21.87 19.44 -8.70
N GLY A 130 20.54 19.57 -8.85
CA GLY A 130 19.76 20.64 -8.23
C GLY A 130 19.59 20.48 -6.71
N LEU A 131 19.12 19.31 -6.26
CA LEU A 131 18.86 19.01 -4.85
C LEU A 131 20.15 18.76 -4.06
N GLY A 132 21.15 18.14 -4.69
CA GLY A 132 22.31 17.56 -4.02
C GLY A 132 22.02 16.18 -3.44
N ILE A 133 23.03 15.31 -3.42
CA ILE A 133 22.92 13.88 -3.05
C ILE A 133 22.21 13.66 -1.70
N HIS A 134 22.54 14.45 -0.67
CA HIS A 134 21.96 14.29 0.67
C HIS A 134 20.46 14.66 0.73
N LEU A 135 20.01 15.66 -0.03
CA LEU A 135 18.59 16.01 -0.07
C LEU A 135 17.82 15.05 -0.97
N TYR A 136 18.45 14.58 -2.05
CA TYR A 136 17.91 13.58 -2.96
C TYR A 136 17.63 12.25 -2.23
N THR A 137 18.61 11.69 -1.52
CA THR A 137 18.52 10.40 -0.80
C THR A 137 17.57 10.40 0.40
N ARG A 138 17.18 11.57 0.91
CA ARG A 138 16.22 11.71 2.01
C ARG A 138 14.76 11.48 1.57
N ASP A 139 14.45 11.61 0.29
CA ASP A 139 13.14 11.34 -0.29
C ASP A 139 13.08 9.90 -0.84
N LYS A 140 12.15 9.09 -0.31
CA LYS A 140 11.96 7.69 -0.73
C LYS A 140 11.60 7.56 -2.21
N PHE A 141 10.87 8.53 -2.79
CA PHE A 141 10.50 8.50 -4.21
C PHE A 141 11.68 8.84 -5.11
N ASN A 142 12.56 9.76 -4.71
CA ASN A 142 13.83 9.98 -5.40
C ASN A 142 14.73 8.73 -5.35
N LEU A 143 14.81 8.05 -4.20
CA LEU A 143 15.60 6.81 -4.08
C LEU A 143 15.05 5.68 -4.96
N PHE A 144 13.71 5.53 -5.04
CA PHE A 144 13.06 4.60 -5.96
C PHE A 144 13.30 4.97 -7.43
N ASP A 145 13.17 6.25 -7.80
CA ASP A 145 13.46 6.74 -9.15
C ASP A 145 14.92 6.41 -9.56
N ALA A 146 15.90 6.61 -8.67
CA ALA A 146 17.29 6.23 -8.90
C ALA A 146 17.50 4.73 -9.04
N PHE A 147 16.82 3.91 -8.23
CA PHE A 147 16.88 2.44 -8.34
C PHE A 147 16.38 1.97 -9.72
N VAL A 148 15.25 2.51 -10.20
CA VAL A 148 14.70 2.21 -11.53
C VAL A 148 15.67 2.62 -12.65
N VAL A 149 16.28 3.81 -12.55
CA VAL A 149 17.27 4.28 -13.54
C VAL A 149 18.54 3.42 -13.51
N LEU A 150 19.03 3.04 -12.33
CA LEU A 150 20.20 2.18 -12.19
C LEU A 150 19.96 0.77 -12.76
N MET A 151 18.77 0.19 -12.55
CA MET A 151 18.40 -1.08 -13.16
C MET A 151 18.29 -0.99 -14.68
N GLY A 152 17.77 0.13 -15.22
CA GLY A 152 17.77 0.37 -16.67
C GLY A 152 19.17 0.55 -17.27
N LEU A 153 20.10 1.18 -16.54
CA LEU A 153 21.51 1.28 -16.94
C LEU A 153 22.23 -0.09 -16.88
N LEU A 154 21.92 -0.91 -15.89
CA LEU A 154 22.41 -2.29 -15.78
C LEU A 154 21.89 -3.18 -16.92
N GLU A 155 20.60 -3.06 -17.26
CA GLU A 155 19.98 -3.71 -18.41
C GLU A 155 20.68 -3.29 -19.72
N MET A 156 20.94 -2.00 -19.91
CA MET A 156 21.64 -1.47 -21.09
C MET A 156 23.10 -1.93 -21.17
N ALA A 157 23.78 -2.14 -20.03
CA ALA A 157 25.14 -2.66 -19.99
C ALA A 157 25.23 -4.17 -20.26
N LEU A 158 24.20 -4.95 -19.87
CA LEU A 158 24.17 -6.41 -20.02
C LEU A 158 23.48 -6.89 -21.31
N SER A 159 22.57 -6.08 -21.86
CA SER A 159 21.98 -6.24 -23.18
C SER A 159 21.97 -4.89 -23.90
N PRO A 160 23.12 -4.47 -24.49
CA PRO A 160 23.17 -3.26 -25.28
C PRO A 160 22.24 -3.36 -26.49
N PRO A 161 21.61 -2.24 -26.92
CA PRO A 161 20.75 -2.23 -28.09
C PRO A 161 21.44 -2.75 -29.35
N SER A 162 20.69 -3.35 -30.27
CA SER A 162 21.22 -3.96 -31.50
C SER A 162 22.08 -2.99 -32.34
N PHE A 163 21.69 -1.72 -32.37
CA PHE A 163 22.41 -0.64 -33.06
C PHE A 163 23.72 -0.18 -32.36
N MET A 164 23.96 -0.57 -31.11
CA MET A 164 25.11 -0.14 -30.30
C MET A 164 26.20 -1.21 -30.18
N SER A 165 25.85 -2.49 -30.25
CA SER A 165 26.80 -3.60 -30.19
C SER A 165 26.30 -4.80 -30.99
N GLU A 166 27.03 -5.14 -32.05
CA GLU A 166 26.79 -6.30 -32.91
C GLU A 166 26.96 -7.64 -32.14
N ASN A 167 27.79 -7.64 -31.09
CA ASN A 167 27.96 -8.77 -30.17
C ASN A 167 26.85 -8.80 -29.10
N GLN A 168 25.63 -9.18 -29.46
CA GLN A 168 24.57 -9.41 -28.46
C GLN A 168 24.74 -10.76 -27.73
N PRO A 169 24.66 -10.80 -26.39
CA PRO A 169 24.58 -12.06 -25.66
C PRO A 169 23.27 -12.80 -25.96
N LYS A 170 23.30 -14.14 -25.92
CA LYS A 170 22.15 -14.99 -26.28
C LYS A 170 20.90 -14.58 -25.49
N LYS A 171 19.78 -14.34 -26.22
CA LYS A 171 18.53 -13.74 -25.72
C LYS A 171 17.92 -14.38 -24.44
N GLY A 172 18.33 -15.58 -24.01
CA GLY A 172 17.71 -16.33 -22.91
C GLY A 172 17.97 -15.80 -21.48
N SER A 173 19.22 -15.51 -21.10
CA SER A 173 19.54 -15.22 -19.68
C SER A 173 19.33 -13.76 -19.27
N VAL A 174 19.28 -12.84 -20.23
CA VAL A 174 19.14 -11.39 -19.98
C VAL A 174 17.70 -10.91 -20.19
N ALA A 175 16.82 -11.75 -20.76
CA ALA A 175 15.42 -11.39 -21.01
C ALA A 175 14.63 -11.04 -19.74
N SER A 176 14.96 -11.63 -18.59
CA SER A 176 14.30 -11.31 -17.31
C SER A 176 14.68 -9.92 -16.77
N LEU A 177 15.87 -9.40 -17.07
CA LEU A 177 16.26 -8.04 -16.68
C LEU A 177 15.39 -7.00 -17.39
N ARG A 178 14.92 -7.31 -18.60
CA ARG A 178 13.97 -6.47 -19.35
C ARG A 178 12.69 -6.24 -18.56
N SER A 179 12.23 -7.20 -17.77
CA SER A 179 11.04 -7.02 -16.92
C SER A 179 11.21 -5.90 -15.89
N PHE A 180 12.43 -5.54 -15.47
CA PHE A 180 12.65 -4.40 -14.58
C PHE A 180 12.27 -3.05 -15.22
N ARG A 181 12.21 -2.97 -16.55
CA ARG A 181 11.69 -1.76 -17.22
C ARG A 181 10.25 -1.47 -16.78
N LEU A 182 9.43 -2.47 -16.46
CA LEU A 182 8.07 -2.29 -15.93
C LEU A 182 8.03 -1.56 -14.58
N LEU A 183 9.10 -1.62 -13.77
CA LEU A 183 9.13 -0.91 -12.48
C LEU A 183 9.02 0.61 -12.63
N ARG A 184 9.36 1.17 -13.78
CA ARG A 184 9.19 2.61 -14.06
C ARG A 184 7.73 3.05 -14.08
N VAL A 185 6.77 2.14 -14.27
CA VAL A 185 5.33 2.44 -14.17
C VAL A 185 4.97 2.89 -12.74
N PHE A 186 5.64 2.36 -11.71
CA PHE A 186 5.42 2.83 -10.34
C PHE A 186 5.89 4.27 -10.09
N LYS A 187 6.70 4.88 -10.99
CA LYS A 187 7.02 6.31 -10.92
C LYS A 187 5.78 7.21 -11.03
N LEU A 188 4.66 6.72 -11.61
CA LEU A 188 3.37 7.45 -11.58
C LEU A 188 2.92 7.77 -10.16
N ALA A 189 3.19 6.89 -9.19
CA ALA A 189 2.78 7.09 -7.78
C ALA A 189 3.36 8.37 -7.17
N ARG A 190 4.49 8.88 -7.68
CA ARG A 190 5.05 10.15 -7.23
C ARG A 190 4.09 11.34 -7.46
N ASN A 191 3.43 11.35 -8.62
CA ASN A 191 2.61 12.46 -9.09
C ASN A 191 1.11 12.22 -8.88
N TRP A 192 0.67 10.95 -8.81
CA TRP A 192 -0.71 10.58 -8.51
C TRP A 192 -0.94 10.36 -7.02
N LYS A 193 -1.49 11.39 -6.35
CA LYS A 193 -1.83 11.38 -4.93
C LYS A 193 -2.62 10.13 -4.51
N SER A 194 -3.70 9.79 -5.23
CA SER A 194 -4.53 8.61 -4.91
C SER A 194 -3.77 7.28 -5.03
N LEU A 195 -2.91 7.13 -6.05
CA LEU A 195 -2.06 5.92 -6.19
C LEU A 195 -1.02 5.85 -5.06
N ARG A 196 -0.46 6.98 -4.64
CA ARG A 196 0.44 7.04 -3.47
C ARG A 196 -0.28 6.62 -2.20
N GLU A 197 -1.47 7.17 -1.95
CA GLU A 197 -2.29 6.85 -0.77
C GLU A 197 -2.64 5.35 -0.77
N LEU A 198 -3.02 4.78 -1.92
CA LEU A 198 -3.26 3.34 -2.06
C LEU A 198 -2.01 2.50 -1.72
N LEU A 199 -0.85 2.83 -2.27
CA LEU A 199 0.40 2.11 -1.99
C LEU A 199 0.86 2.27 -0.53
N GLU A 200 0.62 3.42 0.08
CA GLU A 200 0.87 3.64 1.50
C GLU A 200 -0.08 2.85 2.40
N MET A 201 -1.36 2.71 2.03
CA MET A 201 -2.33 1.85 2.75
C MET A 201 -1.94 0.38 2.63
N VAL A 202 -1.64 -0.12 1.42
CA VAL A 202 -1.15 -1.49 1.20
C VAL A 202 0.13 -1.75 2.00
N GLY A 203 1.07 -0.81 2.01
CA GLY A 203 2.31 -0.93 2.79
C GLY A 203 2.09 -1.00 4.30
N ARG A 204 1.10 -0.25 4.84
CA ARG A 204 0.72 -0.32 6.27
C ARG A 204 0.05 -1.65 6.60
N ALA A 205 -0.94 -2.07 5.80
CA ALA A 205 -1.63 -3.35 5.99
C ALA A 205 -0.66 -4.54 5.96
N LEU A 206 0.27 -4.58 4.99
CA LEU A 206 1.31 -5.62 4.94
C LEU A 206 2.24 -5.61 6.17
N ALA A 207 2.60 -4.43 6.68
CA ALA A 207 3.45 -4.31 7.86
C ALA A 207 2.74 -4.75 9.16
N SER A 208 1.44 -4.48 9.27
CA SER A 208 0.59 -4.93 10.38
C SER A 208 0.50 -6.46 10.44
N ILE A 209 0.12 -7.08 9.31
CA ILE A 209 -0.06 -8.53 9.21
C ILE A 209 1.27 -9.30 9.31
N ALA A 210 2.42 -8.66 9.04
CA ALA A 210 3.72 -9.33 8.91
C ALA A 210 4.05 -10.33 10.04
N ASN A 211 3.71 -9.98 11.29
CA ASN A 211 3.93 -10.86 12.45
C ASN A 211 3.09 -12.17 12.37
N PHE A 212 1.83 -12.06 11.98
CA PHE A 212 0.94 -13.21 11.76
C PHE A 212 1.31 -13.99 10.49
N GLY A 213 1.84 -13.31 9.47
CA GLY A 213 2.39 -13.93 8.27
C GLY A 213 3.54 -14.90 8.57
N VAL A 214 4.35 -14.64 9.60
CA VAL A 214 5.39 -15.58 10.09
C VAL A 214 4.76 -16.86 10.64
N LEU A 215 3.65 -16.78 11.39
CA LEU A 215 2.94 -17.96 11.90
C LEU A 215 2.40 -18.82 10.74
N LEU A 216 1.78 -18.20 9.73
CA LEU A 216 1.33 -18.88 8.52
C LEU A 216 2.50 -19.55 7.78
N PHE A 217 3.65 -18.87 7.66
CA PHE A 217 4.83 -19.44 7.02
C PHE A 217 5.41 -20.64 7.80
N ILE A 218 5.44 -20.58 9.14
CA ILE A 218 5.86 -21.71 9.99
C ILE A 218 4.89 -22.89 9.83
N PHE A 219 3.58 -22.64 9.78
CA PHE A 219 2.57 -23.67 9.54
C PHE A 219 2.76 -24.34 8.17
N ILE A 220 2.94 -23.55 7.11
CA ILE A 220 3.24 -24.07 5.76
C ILE A 220 4.53 -24.89 5.76
N TYR A 221 5.58 -24.42 6.44
CA TYR A 221 6.86 -25.11 6.56
C TYR A 221 6.72 -26.49 7.23
N ILE A 222 6.01 -26.57 8.37
CA ILE A 222 5.77 -27.81 9.10
C ILE A 222 4.98 -28.80 8.23
N TYR A 223 3.86 -28.35 7.65
CA TYR A 223 3.04 -29.21 6.79
C TYR A 223 3.78 -29.66 5.53
N ALA A 224 4.60 -28.80 4.91
CA ALA A 224 5.43 -29.17 3.77
C ALA A 224 6.41 -30.30 4.11
N LEU A 225 7.07 -30.25 5.27
CA LEU A 225 7.96 -31.32 5.73
C LEU A 225 7.22 -32.62 6.07
N VAL A 226 6.06 -32.54 6.72
CA VAL A 226 5.22 -33.72 7.00
C VAL A 226 4.74 -34.36 5.69
N GLY A 227 4.29 -33.55 4.73
CA GLY A 227 3.89 -33.98 3.39
C GLY A 227 5.03 -34.64 2.62
N MET A 228 6.25 -34.09 2.68
CA MET A 228 7.45 -34.75 2.12
C MET A 228 7.70 -36.12 2.76
N GLN A 229 7.60 -36.21 4.09
CA GLN A 229 7.87 -37.45 4.82
C GLN A 229 6.85 -38.55 4.55
N PHE A 230 5.60 -38.19 4.22
CA PHE A 230 4.52 -39.15 3.93
C PHE A 230 4.35 -39.46 2.43
N PHE A 231 4.56 -38.46 1.55
CA PHE A 231 4.16 -38.53 0.13
C PHE A 231 5.30 -38.21 -0.86
N GLY A 232 6.51 -37.93 -0.37
CA GLY A 232 7.67 -37.72 -1.23
C GLY A 232 7.99 -38.97 -2.03
N ASN A 233 8.06 -38.84 -3.36
CA ASN A 233 8.27 -39.92 -4.33
C ASN A 233 7.15 -40.98 -4.39
N THR A 234 5.97 -40.74 -3.81
CA THR A 234 4.82 -41.67 -3.92
C THR A 234 3.76 -41.20 -4.93
N MET A 235 3.69 -39.88 -5.20
CA MET A 235 2.70 -39.27 -6.08
C MET A 235 3.07 -39.41 -7.56
N ARG A 236 3.03 -40.64 -8.07
CA ARG A 236 3.35 -40.92 -9.47
C ARG A 236 2.37 -41.92 -10.06
N PHE A 237 1.79 -41.58 -11.21
CA PHE A 237 0.66 -42.29 -11.80
C PHE A 237 0.90 -42.68 -13.26
N ASP A 238 0.44 -43.88 -13.64
CA ASP A 238 0.44 -44.36 -15.02
C ASP A 238 -0.57 -43.59 -15.90
N SER A 239 -0.65 -43.93 -17.19
CA SER A 239 -1.61 -43.32 -18.13
C SER A 239 -3.08 -43.54 -17.79
N ASN A 240 -3.38 -44.50 -16.90
CA ASN A 240 -4.73 -44.87 -16.47
C ASN A 240 -5.07 -44.25 -15.11
N GLY A 241 -4.13 -43.57 -14.46
CA GLY A 241 -4.31 -42.97 -13.14
C GLY A 241 -4.14 -43.94 -11.96
N TYR A 242 -3.37 -45.03 -12.11
CA TYR A 242 -2.97 -45.91 -11.00
C TYR A 242 -1.56 -45.57 -10.48
N PRO A 243 -1.29 -45.74 -9.17
CA PRO A 243 0.03 -45.51 -8.60
C PRO A 243 1.06 -46.47 -9.20
N THR A 244 2.17 -45.94 -9.71
CA THR A 244 3.25 -46.78 -10.25
C THR A 244 4.00 -47.49 -9.13
N PRO A 245 4.20 -48.82 -9.20
CA PRO A 245 4.94 -49.55 -8.16
C PRO A 245 6.40 -49.07 -8.07
N TYR A 246 6.94 -49.03 -6.85
CA TYR A 246 8.31 -48.60 -6.60
C TYR A 246 9.33 -49.69 -6.99
N ASN A 247 9.49 -49.90 -8.31
CA ASN A 247 10.46 -50.81 -8.90
C ASN A 247 11.24 -50.11 -10.03
N ILE A 248 12.39 -50.67 -10.42
CA ILE A 248 13.34 -50.02 -11.34
C ILE A 248 12.77 -49.79 -12.75
N TYR A 249 11.80 -50.61 -13.19
CA TYR A 249 11.28 -50.59 -14.55
C TYR A 249 10.05 -49.68 -14.71
N ASP A 250 9.09 -49.80 -13.79
CA ASP A 250 7.78 -49.15 -13.91
C ASP A 250 7.75 -47.76 -13.27
N TYR A 251 8.54 -47.51 -12.22
CA TYR A 251 8.54 -46.24 -11.48
C TYR A 251 8.86 -45.05 -12.39
N TRP A 252 9.75 -45.21 -13.37
CA TRP A 252 10.10 -44.12 -14.29
C TRP A 252 9.07 -43.89 -15.40
N SER A 253 8.13 -44.83 -15.62
CA SER A 253 7.09 -44.72 -16.65
C SER A 253 5.93 -43.79 -16.28
N GLY A 254 5.68 -43.58 -14.99
CA GLY A 254 4.59 -42.75 -14.51
C GLY A 254 4.88 -41.24 -14.56
N THR A 255 3.79 -40.47 -14.63
CA THR A 255 3.80 -39.01 -14.56
C THR A 255 3.56 -38.53 -13.12
N VAL A 256 4.23 -37.45 -12.74
CA VAL A 256 4.04 -36.79 -11.43
C VAL A 256 3.07 -35.62 -11.63
N PRO A 257 2.04 -35.44 -10.81
CA PRO A 257 1.17 -34.26 -10.87
C PRO A 257 1.99 -32.98 -10.69
N ARG A 258 1.52 -31.86 -11.26
CA ARG A 258 2.20 -30.55 -11.13
C ARG A 258 2.39 -30.12 -9.67
N LEU A 259 1.54 -30.60 -8.77
CA LEU A 259 1.57 -30.33 -7.34
C LEU A 259 1.78 -31.66 -6.62
N HIS A 260 2.89 -31.74 -5.91
CA HIS A 260 3.45 -32.97 -5.37
C HIS A 260 4.37 -32.64 -4.18
N PHE A 261 4.88 -33.68 -3.51
CA PHE A 261 5.63 -33.56 -2.26
C PHE A 261 7.10 -34.00 -2.36
N ASP A 262 7.67 -34.10 -3.57
CA ASP A 262 9.04 -34.66 -3.74
C ASP A 262 10.16 -33.69 -3.30
N THR A 263 9.87 -32.39 -3.27
CA THR A 263 10.83 -31.35 -2.88
C THR A 263 10.17 -30.32 -1.97
N PHE A 264 10.95 -29.64 -1.14
CA PHE A 264 10.45 -28.65 -0.19
C PHE A 264 9.65 -27.51 -0.87
N LEU A 265 10.15 -26.93 -1.96
CA LEU A 265 9.47 -25.81 -2.63
C LEU A 265 8.12 -26.24 -3.22
N TRP A 266 8.08 -27.37 -3.92
CA TRP A 266 6.82 -27.91 -4.45
C TRP A 266 5.85 -28.32 -3.34
N SER A 267 6.34 -28.89 -2.25
CA SER A 267 5.53 -29.21 -1.07
C SER A 267 4.91 -27.96 -0.44
N ALA A 268 5.69 -26.89 -0.28
CA ALA A 268 5.21 -25.62 0.24
C ALA A 268 4.17 -24.95 -0.68
N ILE A 269 4.34 -25.05 -2.01
CA ILE A 269 3.37 -24.55 -3.00
C ILE A 269 2.06 -25.39 -2.94
N THR A 270 2.17 -26.72 -2.87
CA THR A 270 1.02 -27.63 -2.72
C THR A 270 0.25 -27.32 -1.43
N VAL A 271 0.96 -27.15 -0.31
CA VAL A 271 0.35 -26.78 0.98
C VAL A 271 -0.31 -25.42 0.92
N PHE A 272 0.34 -24.41 0.33
CA PHE A 272 -0.24 -23.08 0.15
C PHE A 272 -1.54 -23.11 -0.67
N LYS A 273 -1.58 -23.84 -1.80
CA LYS A 273 -2.81 -23.98 -2.59
C LYS A 273 -3.95 -24.63 -1.79
N ILE A 274 -3.66 -25.69 -1.05
CA ILE A 274 -4.66 -26.39 -0.23
C ILE A 274 -5.23 -25.45 0.85
N ILE A 275 -4.39 -24.61 1.48
CA ILE A 275 -4.83 -23.58 2.44
C ILE A 275 -5.69 -22.50 1.75
N THR A 276 -5.40 -22.12 0.50
CA THR A 276 -6.29 -21.22 -0.26
C THR A 276 -7.60 -21.87 -0.69
N THR A 277 -7.81 -23.15 -0.39
CA THR A 277 -8.98 -23.97 -0.78
C THR A 277 -9.21 -24.09 -2.30
N ASP A 278 -8.21 -23.77 -3.12
CA ASP A 278 -8.30 -23.91 -4.57
C ASP A 278 -8.13 -25.37 -4.99
N ASN A 279 -9.17 -25.97 -5.56
CA ASN A 279 -9.20 -27.34 -6.11
C ASN A 279 -8.45 -28.38 -5.24
N TRP A 280 -8.60 -28.28 -3.92
CA TRP A 280 -7.90 -29.11 -2.93
C TRP A 280 -8.33 -30.59 -2.97
N ASN A 281 -9.54 -30.83 -3.47
CA ASN A 281 -10.11 -32.16 -3.66
C ASN A 281 -9.28 -33.00 -4.64
N GLU A 282 -8.73 -32.41 -5.70
CA GLU A 282 -7.87 -33.11 -6.65
C GLU A 282 -6.54 -33.51 -6.00
N ASP A 283 -5.94 -32.60 -5.22
CA ASP A 283 -4.73 -32.90 -4.46
C ASP A 283 -5.00 -34.01 -3.43
N MET A 284 -6.15 -33.97 -2.74
CA MET A 284 -6.59 -35.04 -1.83
C MET A 284 -6.75 -36.38 -2.56
N TYR A 285 -7.34 -36.41 -3.76
CA TYR A 285 -7.46 -37.64 -4.53
C TYR A 285 -6.10 -38.20 -4.97
N ASN A 286 -5.14 -37.33 -5.33
CA ASN A 286 -3.76 -37.74 -5.63
C ASN A 286 -3.06 -38.30 -4.37
N VAL A 287 -3.22 -37.66 -3.22
CA VAL A 287 -2.74 -38.16 -1.91
C VAL A 287 -3.32 -39.55 -1.61
N ILE A 288 -4.64 -39.71 -1.67
CA ILE A 288 -5.36 -40.98 -1.44
C ILE A 288 -4.90 -42.07 -2.41
N ARG A 289 -4.74 -41.74 -3.69
CA ARG A 289 -4.32 -42.67 -4.75
C ARG A 289 -2.89 -43.17 -4.53
N SER A 290 -2.01 -42.33 -3.96
CA SER A 290 -0.61 -42.71 -3.67
C SER A 290 -0.44 -43.55 -2.40
N SER A 291 -1.23 -43.28 -1.35
CA SER A 291 -0.95 -43.76 0.02
C SER A 291 -2.16 -44.33 0.77
N GLY A 292 -3.29 -44.50 0.09
CA GLY A 292 -4.53 -45.07 0.64
C GLY A 292 -5.46 -44.04 1.30
N MET A 293 -6.68 -44.48 1.64
CA MET A 293 -7.76 -43.60 2.07
C MET A 293 -7.46 -42.77 3.33
N PHE A 294 -6.69 -43.31 4.29
CA PHE A 294 -6.29 -42.57 5.49
C PHE A 294 -5.44 -41.33 5.22
N ALA A 295 -4.76 -41.28 4.06
CA ALA A 295 -3.98 -40.12 3.67
C ALA A 295 -4.86 -38.87 3.42
N ALA A 296 -6.17 -39.04 3.22
CA ALA A 296 -7.15 -37.94 3.23
C ALA A 296 -7.11 -37.10 4.51
N LEU A 297 -6.81 -37.72 5.67
CA LEU A 297 -6.75 -37.04 6.96
C LEU A 297 -5.69 -35.94 6.99
N TYR A 298 -4.58 -36.12 6.28
CA TYR A 298 -3.57 -35.07 6.14
C TYR A 298 -4.17 -33.84 5.46
N THR A 299 -4.78 -33.99 4.28
CA THR A 299 -5.37 -32.87 3.52
C THR A 299 -6.55 -32.24 4.25
N ILE A 300 -7.41 -33.04 4.87
CA ILE A 300 -8.54 -32.53 5.69
C ILE A 300 -8.02 -31.73 6.89
N SER A 301 -7.01 -32.23 7.61
CA SER A 301 -6.42 -31.48 8.74
C SER A 301 -5.79 -30.17 8.28
N LEU A 302 -5.11 -30.18 7.13
CA LEU A 302 -4.48 -29.00 6.54
C LEU A 302 -5.51 -27.92 6.20
N ILE A 303 -6.68 -28.30 5.68
CA ILE A 303 -7.78 -27.36 5.40
C ILE A 303 -8.37 -26.81 6.69
N VAL A 304 -8.67 -27.67 7.68
CA VAL A 304 -9.28 -27.24 8.94
C VAL A 304 -8.36 -26.28 9.71
N PHE A 305 -7.09 -26.65 9.93
CA PHE A 305 -6.14 -25.80 10.64
C PHE A 305 -5.67 -24.61 9.79
N GLY A 306 -5.52 -24.79 8.47
CA GLY A 306 -5.16 -23.72 7.54
C GLY A 306 -6.23 -22.63 7.49
N ASN A 307 -7.50 -23.00 7.33
CA ASN A 307 -8.61 -22.05 7.35
C ASN A 307 -8.75 -21.35 8.70
N PHE A 308 -8.56 -22.06 9.82
CA PHE A 308 -8.55 -21.43 11.15
C PHE A 308 -7.46 -20.35 11.27
N ILE A 309 -6.22 -20.64 10.82
CA ILE A 309 -5.13 -19.66 10.81
C ILE A 309 -5.44 -18.48 9.86
N MET A 310 -5.99 -18.75 8.67
CA MET A 310 -6.36 -17.72 7.70
C MET A 310 -7.50 -16.82 8.19
N MET A 311 -8.49 -17.37 8.91
CA MET A 311 -9.56 -16.58 9.53
C MET A 311 -9.02 -15.70 10.65
N ASN A 312 -8.14 -16.22 11.51
CA ASN A 312 -7.49 -15.42 12.55
C ASN A 312 -6.59 -14.32 11.97
N LEU A 313 -5.92 -14.58 10.85
CA LEU A 313 -5.13 -13.62 10.08
C LEU A 313 -6.01 -12.47 9.54
N PHE A 314 -7.16 -12.82 8.97
CA PHE A 314 -8.15 -11.87 8.44
C PHE A 314 -8.79 -11.04 9.56
N LEU A 315 -9.14 -11.67 10.67
CA LEU A 315 -9.73 -11.03 11.85
C LEU A 315 -8.78 -10.01 12.48
N ALA A 316 -7.51 -10.39 12.67
CA ALA A 316 -6.46 -9.48 13.14
C ALA A 316 -6.26 -8.28 12.21
N LEU A 317 -6.33 -8.47 10.89
CA LEU A 317 -6.29 -7.38 9.91
C LEU A 317 -7.49 -6.43 10.06
N LEU A 318 -8.71 -6.96 10.18
CA LEU A 318 -9.90 -6.12 10.35
C LEU A 318 -9.79 -5.29 11.63
N LEU A 319 -9.44 -5.92 12.76
CA LEU A 319 -9.29 -5.25 14.05
C LEU A 319 -8.25 -4.11 14.00
N ASP A 320 -7.10 -4.33 13.37
CA ASP A 320 -6.05 -3.30 13.26
C ASP A 320 -6.49 -2.11 12.39
N ASN A 321 -7.19 -2.35 11.27
CA ASN A 321 -7.73 -1.26 10.45
C ASN A 321 -8.77 -0.43 11.22
N PHE A 322 -9.78 -1.07 11.82
CA PHE A 322 -10.85 -0.35 12.52
C PHE A 322 -10.35 0.37 13.78
N SER A 323 -9.48 -0.25 14.58
CA SER A 323 -8.88 0.41 15.75
C SER A 323 -8.03 1.63 15.39
N SER A 324 -7.48 1.68 14.17
CA SER A 324 -6.69 2.83 13.73
C SER A 324 -7.54 4.07 13.45
N ASP A 325 -8.72 3.91 12.83
CA ASP A 325 -9.66 5.02 12.58
C ASP A 325 -10.17 5.63 13.89
N ASP A 326 -10.58 4.80 14.86
CA ASP A 326 -11.03 5.26 16.19
C ASP A 326 -9.93 6.05 16.93
N THR A 327 -8.67 5.60 16.86
CA THR A 327 -7.57 6.34 17.49
C THR A 327 -7.26 7.68 16.82
N ASP A 328 -7.46 7.83 15.51
CA ASP A 328 -7.22 9.11 14.82
C ASP A 328 -8.36 10.11 15.06
N GLU A 329 -9.62 9.65 15.14
CA GLU A 329 -10.75 10.50 15.53
C GLU A 329 -10.64 11.00 16.98
N GLU A 330 -10.35 10.12 17.94
CA GLU A 330 -10.25 10.50 19.36
C GLU A 330 -9.04 11.41 19.63
N GLN A 331 -7.93 11.21 18.90
CA GLN A 331 -6.79 12.14 18.90
C GLN A 331 -7.16 13.50 18.31
N ALA A 332 -7.93 13.55 17.22
CA ALA A 332 -8.41 14.80 16.64
C ALA A 332 -9.31 15.57 17.62
N GLN A 333 -10.28 14.90 18.26
CA GLN A 333 -11.14 15.50 19.29
C GLN A 333 -10.33 16.02 20.49
N THR A 334 -9.38 15.23 20.99
CA THR A 334 -8.48 15.62 22.08
C THR A 334 -7.65 16.86 21.73
N ASN A 335 -7.17 16.96 20.49
CA ASN A 335 -6.40 18.11 20.02
C ASN A 335 -7.26 19.37 19.86
N VAL A 336 -8.50 19.24 19.38
CA VAL A 336 -9.49 20.33 19.36
C VAL A 336 -9.79 20.82 20.78
N GLN A 337 -10.01 19.92 21.73
CA GLN A 337 -10.33 20.27 23.11
C GLN A 337 -9.16 20.99 23.82
N LYS A 338 -7.91 20.59 23.55
CA LYS A 338 -6.70 21.30 23.99
C LYS A 338 -6.58 22.69 23.34
N LEU A 339 -6.92 22.82 22.06
CA LEU A 339 -6.90 24.10 21.35
C LEU A 339 -7.94 25.07 21.94
N VAL A 340 -9.18 24.61 22.16
CA VAL A 340 -10.25 25.38 22.81
C VAL A 340 -9.83 25.83 24.20
N ARG A 341 -9.27 24.94 25.03
CA ARG A 341 -8.75 25.29 26.37
C ARG A 341 -7.68 26.39 26.33
N ASN A 342 -6.77 26.34 25.36
CA ASN A 342 -5.74 27.37 25.19
C ASN A 342 -6.36 28.72 24.78
N PHE A 343 -7.34 28.74 23.86
CA PHE A 343 -8.07 29.96 23.51
C PHE A 343 -8.87 30.54 24.68
N THR A 344 -9.48 29.70 25.52
CA THR A 344 -10.21 30.15 26.72
C THR A 344 -9.26 30.76 27.75
N SER A 345 -8.07 30.18 27.96
CA SER A 345 -7.08 30.68 28.92
C SER A 345 -6.52 32.07 28.56
N THR A 346 -6.48 32.44 27.28
CA THR A 346 -5.95 33.73 26.81
C THR A 346 -6.96 34.89 26.99
N LYS A 347 -8.23 34.60 27.31
CA LYS A 347 -9.29 35.62 27.42
C LYS A 347 -9.56 36.14 28.84
N ILE A 348 -8.80 35.68 29.85
CA ILE A 348 -8.94 36.14 31.25
C ILE A 348 -7.71 36.96 31.66
N ALA A 349 -7.64 38.18 31.16
CA ALA A 349 -6.77 39.25 31.64
C ALA A 349 -7.60 40.54 31.77
N SER A 350 -8.58 40.53 32.67
CA SER A 350 -9.45 41.67 32.94
C SER A 350 -8.77 42.67 33.88
N THR A 351 -8.19 43.72 33.33
CA THR A 351 -7.73 44.89 34.11
C THR A 351 -8.96 45.62 34.70
N PRO A 352 -8.99 45.98 36.00
CA PRO A 352 -10.12 46.70 36.58
C PRO A 352 -10.19 48.15 36.08
N LEU A 353 -11.39 48.63 35.76
CA LEU A 353 -11.66 50.04 35.42
C LEU A 353 -11.83 50.89 36.70
N PRO A 354 -11.28 52.13 36.77
CA PRO A 354 -11.54 53.04 37.88
C PRO A 354 -12.95 53.63 37.82
N ILE A 355 -13.60 53.76 38.98
CA ILE A 355 -14.94 54.38 39.11
C ILE A 355 -14.80 55.91 39.08
N PRO A 356 -15.62 56.66 38.32
CA PRO A 356 -15.50 58.12 38.27
C PRO A 356 -16.31 58.84 39.36
N GLY A 357 -15.63 59.66 40.16
CA GLY A 357 -16.15 60.96 40.59
C GLY A 357 -16.52 61.17 42.06
N GLU A 358 -15.60 61.78 42.81
CA GLU A 358 -15.94 62.72 43.89
C GLU A 358 -14.87 63.84 43.93
N ARG A 359 -15.21 65.05 44.40
CA ARG A 359 -14.52 66.29 43.96
C ARG A 359 -13.91 67.13 45.11
N ARG A 360 -12.57 67.03 45.29
CA ARG A 360 -11.64 68.07 45.86
C ARG A 360 -11.92 68.58 47.31
N PRO A 361 -11.08 69.47 47.91
CA PRO A 361 -9.66 69.83 47.67
C PRO A 361 -8.77 69.73 48.95
N GLY A 362 -7.45 70.00 48.84
CA GLY A 362 -6.69 70.60 49.96
C GLY A 362 -5.18 70.30 50.04
N HIS A 363 -4.37 71.36 50.10
CA HIS A 363 -2.94 71.48 50.51
C HIS A 363 -1.90 70.53 49.85
N ASP A 364 -1.02 70.99 48.97
CA ASP A 364 0.10 71.97 49.13
C ASP A 364 1.38 71.36 49.76
N ASP A 365 2.52 71.83 49.23
CA ASP A 365 3.88 71.83 49.80
C ASP A 365 4.66 70.49 49.89
N HIS A 366 5.94 70.39 49.52
CA HIS A 366 6.84 71.30 48.76
C HIS A 366 8.08 70.50 48.28
N ASP A 367 8.95 71.15 47.48
CA ASP A 367 10.41 70.88 47.33
C ASP A 367 10.87 69.60 46.59
N GLU A 368 11.48 69.71 45.40
CA GLU A 368 12.88 70.11 45.08
C GLU A 368 13.87 68.92 45.10
N MET A 369 14.92 68.83 44.26
CA MET A 369 15.35 69.66 43.12
C MET A 369 16.24 68.81 42.17
N GLY A 370 16.03 68.96 40.85
CA GLY A 370 17.07 68.75 39.82
C GLY A 370 17.57 67.31 39.54
N SER A 371 18.34 67.08 38.46
CA SER A 371 18.71 68.00 37.37
C SER A 371 19.30 67.22 36.18
N LYS A 372 18.80 67.45 34.95
CA LYS A 372 19.57 67.63 33.69
C LYS A 372 20.47 66.48 33.15
N ASP A 373 20.86 66.36 31.88
CA ASP A 373 20.48 66.87 30.53
C ASP A 373 21.25 65.97 29.52
N HIS A 374 20.94 65.74 28.24
CA HIS A 374 19.95 66.15 27.22
C HIS A 374 19.63 64.89 26.34
N LEU A 375 18.68 64.76 25.39
CA LEU A 375 18.29 65.52 24.17
C LEU A 375 19.38 65.57 23.05
N PRO A 376 19.04 65.74 21.73
CA PRO A 376 17.71 66.05 21.14
C PRO A 376 17.29 65.34 19.82
N VAL A 377 16.00 65.52 19.41
CA VAL A 377 15.49 65.81 18.02
C VAL A 377 15.57 64.67 16.96
N SER A 378 14.62 64.41 16.03
CA SER A 378 13.39 65.05 15.47
C SER A 378 12.85 64.12 14.32
N ASP A 379 11.63 64.14 13.75
CA ASP A 379 10.30 64.75 14.01
C ASP A 379 9.24 64.06 13.11
N ALA A 380 7.97 64.50 13.25
CA ALA A 380 6.88 64.50 12.25
C ALA A 380 6.12 63.17 12.01
N ASN A 381 4.81 63.08 12.30
CA ASN A 381 3.65 63.73 11.66
C ASN A 381 3.38 63.26 10.21
N SER A 382 2.14 63.06 9.75
CA SER A 382 0.83 62.94 10.42
C SER A 382 -0.26 62.64 9.36
N HIS A 383 -1.33 61.94 9.76
CA HIS A 383 -2.70 62.08 9.23
C HIS A 383 -3.11 61.63 7.79
N VAL A 384 -4.40 61.21 7.73
CA VAL A 384 -5.42 61.47 6.68
C VAL A 384 -5.78 60.37 5.64
N VAL A 385 -6.94 59.73 5.92
CA VAL A 385 -8.14 59.52 5.04
C VAL A 385 -8.35 58.22 4.24
N GLU A 386 -9.56 57.65 4.42
CA GLU A 386 -10.22 56.56 3.65
C GLU A 386 -10.91 57.09 2.37
N PRO A 387 -11.51 56.24 1.52
CA PRO A 387 -12.99 56.26 1.52
C PRO A 387 -13.72 54.94 1.16
N ASP A 388 -14.76 54.65 1.95
CA ASP A 388 -16.19 54.35 1.62
C ASP A 388 -16.70 53.31 0.58
N GLU A 389 -17.97 52.94 0.82
CA GLU A 389 -18.73 51.79 0.30
C GLU A 389 -19.53 51.97 -1.02
N SER A 390 -20.34 50.94 -1.34
CA SER A 390 -21.53 50.86 -2.23
C SER A 390 -21.29 50.24 -3.63
N THR A 391 -22.21 49.46 -4.24
CA THR A 391 -23.60 49.08 -3.86
C THR A 391 -24.09 47.77 -4.56
N ASN A 392 -25.22 47.24 -4.06
CA ASN A 392 -26.31 46.50 -4.76
C ASN A 392 -26.35 44.96 -4.92
N HIS A 393 -27.30 44.39 -4.16
CA HIS A 393 -28.37 43.44 -4.55
C HIS A 393 -28.06 42.09 -5.23
N SER A 394 -28.39 40.99 -4.53
CA SER A 394 -29.54 40.15 -4.91
C SER A 394 -29.94 39.12 -3.84
N THR A 395 -31.19 39.20 -3.41
CA THR A 395 -31.91 38.29 -2.51
C THR A 395 -32.05 36.87 -3.09
N ARG A 396 -31.90 35.81 -2.27
CA ARG A 396 -32.96 34.80 -2.05
C ARG A 396 -32.64 33.77 -0.96
N THR A 397 -33.69 33.44 -0.22
CA THR A 397 -33.74 32.50 0.90
C THR A 397 -34.40 31.17 0.51
N PHE A 398 -34.38 30.24 1.46
CA PHE A 398 -35.28 29.09 1.66
C PHE A 398 -34.94 27.70 1.06
N SER A 399 -34.86 26.75 2.01
CA SER A 399 -35.44 25.39 1.98
C SER A 399 -35.00 24.38 0.93
N LEU A 400 -34.46 23.27 1.42
CA LEU A 400 -34.82 21.94 0.91
C LEU A 400 -35.12 20.99 2.08
N SER A 401 -36.34 20.45 2.10
CA SER A 401 -36.73 19.32 2.93
C SER A 401 -37.46 18.29 2.07
N ARG A 402 -37.08 17.02 2.24
CA ARG A 402 -37.85 15.79 1.99
C ARG A 402 -38.06 15.25 0.55
N CYS A 403 -38.09 13.91 0.52
CA CYS A 403 -38.77 13.02 -0.44
C CYS A 403 -38.21 12.94 -1.88
N GLU A 404 -38.32 11.83 -2.61
CA GLU A 404 -38.41 10.38 -2.31
C GLU A 404 -38.39 9.62 -3.65
N SER A 405 -37.82 8.41 -3.69
CA SER A 405 -38.21 7.28 -4.57
C SER A 405 -38.08 7.34 -6.11
N TYR A 406 -37.91 6.14 -6.70
CA TYR A 406 -37.97 5.76 -8.12
C TYR A 406 -36.82 6.18 -9.07
N PHE A 407 -35.84 5.28 -9.25
CA PHE A 407 -35.90 4.28 -10.34
C PHE A 407 -35.11 3.01 -9.99
#